data_AF-A0A7W1H564-F1
#
_entry.id   AF-A0A7W1H564-F1
#
_cell.length_a   1.000
_cell.length_b   1.000
_cell.length_c   1.000
_cell.angle_alpha   90.00
_cell.angle_beta   90.00
_cell.angle_gamma   90.00
#
_symmetry.space_group_name_H-M   'P 1'
#
loop_
_entity.id
_entity.type
_entity.pdbx_description
1 polymer ?
#
loop_
_entity_poly.entity_id
_entity_poly.type
_entity_poly.pdbx_seq_one_letter_code
_entity_poly.pdbx_strand_id
1 'polypeptide(L)'
;AEGKNGTYWLAPVLADAEAGFGGPLNAFELMKSFIEAGAAGVHFEDQLSSEKKCGHLGGKVLIPTSHFVRTLVSARLAADVLDVPTVLVARTDALSATLLTSDVDERDRAFLTGERTPEGFFRIEPGIEAPIARALAYAPYADVLWCETSTPDLDEAAAFAEAVHAQYPGKLLAYNCSPSFNWKKHLDDKTIASFQQELADMGYRFQFVTLAGFHAVCSSMFDLARGYADEGMSAYVRLQEQELAAEEHGYTATRHQREVGAGYFDSVLEAITGGQSSTLALKGSTEEAQFEPKITA
;
A
#
# COMPACT_ATOMS: atom_id res chain seq x y z
N ALA A 1 6.16 -26.13 -1.83
CA ALA A 1 7.00 -24.99 -2.25
C ALA A 1 7.07 -24.79 -3.77
N GLU A 2 6.79 -25.79 -4.62
CA GLU A 2 6.94 -25.69 -6.10
C GLU A 2 5.70 -25.17 -6.85
N GLY A 3 5.05 -24.10 -6.40
CA GLY A 3 3.78 -23.63 -7.03
C GLY A 3 2.58 -24.58 -6.91
N LYS A 4 2.80 -25.82 -6.43
CA LYS A 4 1.79 -26.84 -6.11
C LYS A 4 1.01 -26.56 -4.82
N ASN A 5 1.25 -25.42 -4.18
CA ASN A 5 0.64 -25.06 -2.89
C ASN A 5 -0.58 -24.13 -3.02
N GLY A 6 -1.08 -23.87 -4.24
CA GLY A 6 -2.20 -22.95 -4.44
C GLY A 6 -1.82 -21.46 -4.32
N THR A 7 -0.54 -21.12 -4.47
CA THR A 7 -0.06 -19.73 -4.46
C THR A 7 -0.65 -18.96 -5.65
N TYR A 8 -1.38 -17.90 -5.34
CA TYR A 8 -1.97 -17.02 -6.35
C TYR A 8 -0.97 -15.92 -6.73
N TRP A 9 -0.20 -16.15 -7.79
CA TRP A 9 0.87 -15.26 -8.26
C TRP A 9 0.38 -13.88 -8.71
N LEU A 10 -0.84 -13.82 -9.27
CA LEU A 10 -1.46 -12.58 -9.72
C LEU A 10 -2.29 -11.94 -8.60
N ALA A 11 -1.70 -11.83 -7.41
CA ALA A 11 -2.32 -11.18 -6.26
C ALA A 11 -2.81 -9.76 -6.62
N PRO A 12 -4.00 -9.35 -6.15
CA PRO A 12 -4.55 -8.05 -6.50
C PRO A 12 -3.67 -6.92 -5.94
N VAL A 13 -3.27 -6.00 -6.82
CA VAL A 13 -2.49 -4.82 -6.43
C VAL A 13 -3.43 -3.66 -6.15
N LEU A 14 -3.32 -3.07 -4.96
CA LEU A 14 -3.94 -1.78 -4.65
C LEU A 14 -2.87 -0.69 -4.71
N ALA A 15 -3.06 0.29 -5.57
CA ALA A 15 -2.07 1.31 -5.88
C ALA A 15 -2.42 2.71 -5.33
N ASP A 16 -1.39 3.51 -5.08
CA ASP A 16 -1.49 4.88 -4.58
C ASP A 16 -1.55 5.87 -5.74
N ALA A 17 -2.67 6.60 -5.89
CA ALA A 17 -2.83 7.68 -6.86
C ALA A 17 -2.68 9.08 -6.24
N GLU A 18 -2.23 9.15 -4.99
CA GLU A 18 -2.05 10.36 -4.19
C GLU A 18 -3.32 11.24 -4.24
N ALA A 19 -3.13 12.54 -4.48
CA ALA A 19 -4.20 13.51 -4.68
C ALA A 19 -4.66 13.62 -6.16
N GLY A 20 -4.24 12.67 -7.02
CA GLY A 20 -4.60 12.64 -8.45
C GLY A 20 -3.77 13.56 -9.34
N PHE A 21 -2.65 14.11 -8.86
CA PHE A 21 -1.67 14.90 -9.62
C PHE A 21 -2.26 16.13 -10.35
N GLY A 22 -3.34 16.71 -9.83
CA GLY A 22 -3.98 17.89 -10.39
C GLY A 22 -5.48 17.94 -10.14
N GLY A 23 -6.24 18.15 -11.21
CA GLY A 23 -7.70 18.19 -11.18
C GLY A 23 -8.34 16.87 -11.63
N PRO A 24 -9.67 16.85 -11.85
CA PRO A 24 -10.39 15.63 -12.22
C PRO A 24 -9.86 14.92 -13.48
N LEU A 25 -9.38 15.65 -14.49
CA LEU A 25 -8.81 15.04 -15.70
C LEU A 25 -7.49 14.32 -15.45
N ASN A 26 -6.66 14.82 -14.52
CA ASN A 26 -5.44 14.13 -14.11
C ASN A 26 -5.78 12.83 -13.38
N ALA A 27 -6.77 12.86 -12.48
CA ALA A 27 -7.27 11.66 -11.80
C ALA A 27 -7.84 10.61 -12.77
N PHE A 28 -8.54 11.04 -13.82
CA PHE A 28 -9.05 10.17 -14.88
C PHE A 28 -7.92 9.42 -15.62
N GLU A 29 -6.92 10.16 -16.10
CA GLU A 29 -5.80 9.56 -16.84
C GLU A 29 -4.91 8.68 -15.95
N LEU A 30 -4.72 9.07 -14.68
CA LEU A 30 -3.97 8.26 -13.73
C LEU A 30 -4.69 6.95 -13.40
N MET A 31 -6.00 6.99 -13.20
CA MET A 31 -6.79 5.78 -12.98
C MET A 31 -6.72 4.84 -14.20
N LYS A 32 -6.85 5.36 -15.43
CA LYS A 32 -6.65 4.57 -16.65
C LYS A 32 -5.26 3.93 -16.69
N SER A 33 -4.22 4.70 -16.38
CA SER A 33 -2.84 4.20 -16.36
C SER A 33 -2.66 3.05 -15.37
N PHE A 34 -3.27 3.14 -14.18
CA PHE A 34 -3.24 2.05 -13.21
C PHE A 34 -4.02 0.81 -13.67
N ILE A 35 -5.18 1.00 -14.30
CA ILE A 35 -5.97 -0.10 -14.88
C ILE A 35 -5.17 -0.82 -15.96
N GLU A 36 -4.56 -0.08 -16.89
CA GLU A 36 -3.74 -0.63 -17.97
C GLU A 36 -2.51 -1.38 -17.42
N ALA A 37 -1.96 -0.93 -16.29
CA ALA A 37 -0.87 -1.62 -15.58
C ALA A 37 -1.33 -2.84 -14.76
N GLY A 38 -2.63 -3.12 -14.67
CA GLY A 38 -3.19 -4.28 -13.99
C GLY A 38 -3.51 -4.10 -12.50
N ALA A 39 -3.64 -2.85 -12.02
CA ALA A 39 -4.08 -2.60 -10.65
C ALA A 39 -5.52 -3.09 -10.43
N ALA A 40 -5.74 -3.82 -9.33
CA ALA A 40 -7.06 -4.28 -8.92
C ALA A 40 -7.84 -3.19 -8.15
N GLY A 41 -7.12 -2.29 -7.49
CA GLY A 41 -7.69 -1.14 -6.81
C GLY A 41 -6.76 0.06 -6.79
N VAL A 42 -7.34 1.24 -6.58
CA VAL A 42 -6.60 2.50 -6.52
C VAL A 42 -7.19 3.37 -5.42
N HIS A 43 -6.34 4.00 -4.62
CA HIS A 43 -6.77 5.00 -3.64
C HIS A 43 -6.42 6.43 -4.08
N PHE A 44 -7.32 7.36 -3.79
CA PHE A 44 -7.09 8.81 -3.90
C PHE A 44 -7.29 9.46 -2.54
N GLU A 45 -6.70 10.63 -2.31
CA GLU A 45 -6.83 11.38 -1.06
C GLU A 45 -7.30 12.83 -1.26
N ASP A 46 -7.97 13.40 -0.26
CA ASP A 46 -8.58 14.74 -0.31
C ASP A 46 -7.61 15.90 0.00
N GLN A 47 -6.34 15.74 -0.37
CA GLN A 47 -5.32 16.80 -0.29
C GLN A 47 -5.24 17.64 -1.58
N LEU A 48 -4.70 18.84 -1.47
CA LEU A 48 -4.31 19.66 -2.61
C LEU A 48 -3.06 19.06 -3.27
N SER A 49 -3.18 18.65 -4.53
CA SER A 49 -2.07 18.02 -5.28
C SER A 49 -0.76 18.81 -5.28
N SER A 50 -0.81 20.15 -5.43
CA SER A 50 0.41 20.97 -5.44
C SER A 50 1.11 21.05 -4.08
N GLU A 51 0.43 20.67 -3.00
CA GLU A 51 0.95 20.70 -1.63
C GLU A 51 0.80 19.34 -0.93
N LYS A 52 0.69 18.26 -1.70
CA LYS A 52 0.54 16.90 -1.17
C LYS A 52 1.68 16.57 -0.19
N LYS A 53 1.33 15.95 0.93
CA LYS A 53 2.29 15.42 1.92
C LYS A 53 1.96 13.97 2.25
N CYS A 54 2.93 13.26 2.84
CA CYS A 54 2.62 12.03 3.55
C CYS A 54 1.64 12.34 4.69
N GLY A 55 0.69 11.44 4.94
CA GLY A 55 -0.35 11.62 5.95
C GLY A 55 0.14 11.89 7.38
N HIS A 56 1.37 11.48 7.67
CA HIS A 56 2.04 11.62 8.97
C HIS A 56 2.96 12.85 9.04
N LEU A 57 2.95 13.72 8.03
CA LEU A 57 3.66 15.00 8.01
C LEU A 57 2.71 16.16 8.30
N GLY A 58 3.25 17.24 8.84
CA GLY A 58 2.53 18.50 9.00
C GLY A 58 2.34 19.24 7.67
N GLY A 59 1.55 20.32 7.69
CA GLY A 59 1.36 21.20 6.53
C GLY A 59 0.46 20.64 5.43
N LYS A 60 -0.39 19.65 5.75
CA LYS A 60 -1.40 19.14 4.82
C LYS A 60 -2.47 20.19 4.54
N VAL A 61 -2.82 20.36 3.26
CA VAL A 61 -3.86 21.26 2.80
C VAL A 61 -4.97 20.44 2.16
N LEU A 62 -6.18 20.48 2.72
CA LEU A 62 -7.35 19.81 2.16
C LEU A 62 -7.93 20.57 0.96
N ILE A 63 -8.57 19.84 0.07
CA ILE A 63 -9.53 20.38 -0.90
C ILE A 63 -10.97 20.31 -0.35
N PRO A 64 -11.90 21.12 -0.89
CA PRO A 64 -13.30 21.05 -0.48
C PRO A 64 -13.87 19.65 -0.72
N THR A 65 -14.81 19.24 0.12
CA THR A 65 -15.47 17.92 0.03
C THR A 65 -16.01 17.64 -1.38
N SER A 66 -16.68 18.62 -2.01
CA SER A 66 -17.16 18.53 -3.40
C SER A 66 -16.06 18.39 -4.44
N HIS A 67 -14.86 18.94 -4.19
CA HIS A 67 -13.74 18.74 -5.10
C HIS A 67 -13.31 17.27 -5.07
N PHE A 68 -13.11 16.70 -3.89
CA PHE A 68 -12.70 15.30 -3.81
C PHE A 68 -13.77 14.33 -4.35
N VAL A 69 -15.07 14.64 -4.17
CA VAL A 69 -16.14 13.90 -4.85
C VAL A 69 -15.98 13.91 -6.37
N ARG A 70 -15.59 15.04 -6.99
CA ARG A 70 -15.31 15.09 -8.43
C ARG A 70 -14.11 14.21 -8.81
N THR A 71 -13.08 14.14 -7.96
CA THR A 71 -11.94 13.22 -8.15
C THR A 71 -12.41 11.77 -8.16
N LEU A 72 -13.22 11.37 -7.17
CA LEU A 72 -13.75 10.00 -7.08
C LEU A 72 -14.66 9.65 -8.26
N VAL A 73 -15.56 10.56 -8.67
CA VAL A 73 -16.41 10.38 -9.85
C VAL A 73 -15.56 10.24 -11.12
N SER A 74 -14.48 11.01 -11.24
CA SER A 74 -13.56 10.92 -12.37
C SER A 74 -12.82 9.58 -12.42
N ALA A 75 -12.34 9.10 -11.27
CA ALA A 75 -11.71 7.79 -11.17
C ALA A 75 -12.70 6.65 -11.49
N ARG A 76 -13.94 6.73 -10.99
CA ARG A 76 -14.97 5.74 -11.35
C ARG A 76 -15.27 5.78 -12.85
N LEU A 77 -15.41 6.97 -13.45
CA LEU A 77 -15.64 7.11 -14.89
C LEU A 77 -14.51 6.47 -15.72
N ALA A 78 -13.26 6.57 -15.28
CA ALA A 78 -12.14 5.89 -15.95
C ALA A 78 -12.29 4.36 -15.93
N ALA A 79 -12.69 3.79 -14.79
CA ALA A 79 -12.96 2.36 -14.67
C ALA A 79 -14.15 1.92 -15.54
N ASP A 80 -15.24 2.71 -15.55
CA ASP A 80 -16.43 2.45 -16.36
C ASP A 80 -16.11 2.50 -17.88
N VAL A 81 -15.30 3.48 -18.32
CA VAL A 81 -14.88 3.61 -19.72
C VAL A 81 -14.00 2.44 -20.18
N LEU A 82 -13.16 1.91 -19.29
CA LEU A 82 -12.32 0.74 -19.56
C LEU A 82 -13.03 -0.60 -19.29
N ASP A 83 -14.31 -0.57 -18.89
CA ASP A 83 -15.15 -1.73 -18.61
C ASP A 83 -14.53 -2.72 -17.61
N VAL A 84 -13.97 -2.19 -16.51
CA VAL A 84 -13.38 -3.00 -15.43
C VAL A 84 -13.90 -2.59 -14.05
N PRO A 85 -14.16 -3.54 -13.13
CA PRO A 85 -14.68 -3.25 -11.81
C PRO A 85 -13.56 -2.91 -10.81
N THR A 86 -12.71 -1.95 -11.14
CA THR A 86 -11.58 -1.56 -10.27
C THR A 86 -12.08 -1.04 -8.93
N VAL A 87 -11.48 -1.52 -7.84
CA VAL A 87 -11.83 -1.08 -6.47
C VAL A 87 -11.33 0.35 -6.24
N LEU A 88 -12.23 1.25 -5.85
CA LEU A 88 -11.90 2.65 -5.57
C LEU A 88 -11.92 2.90 -4.06
N VAL A 89 -10.80 3.39 -3.54
CA VAL A 89 -10.65 3.75 -2.13
C VAL A 89 -10.58 5.27 -1.97
N ALA A 90 -11.46 5.81 -1.12
CA ALA A 90 -11.45 7.23 -0.76
C ALA A 90 -10.73 7.41 0.57
N ARG A 91 -9.58 8.09 0.54
CA ARG A 91 -8.81 8.48 1.71
C ARG A 91 -9.13 9.92 2.12
N THR A 92 -9.30 10.14 3.41
CA THR A 92 -9.32 11.50 3.99
C THR A 92 -8.12 11.73 4.90
N ASP A 93 -7.53 12.92 4.77
CA ASP A 93 -6.40 13.39 5.58
C ASP A 93 -6.81 14.39 6.66
N ALA A 94 -8.12 14.58 6.85
CA ALA A 94 -8.70 15.64 7.67
C ALA A 94 -8.43 15.52 9.17
N LEU A 95 -7.94 14.37 9.67
CA LEU A 95 -7.71 14.18 11.11
C LEU A 95 -6.67 15.17 11.64
N SER A 96 -5.57 15.34 10.88
CA SER A 96 -4.42 16.17 11.29
C SER A 96 -4.14 17.33 10.33
N ALA A 97 -4.85 17.43 9.22
CA ALA A 97 -4.77 18.60 8.35
C ALA A 97 -5.34 19.83 9.07
N THR A 98 -4.65 20.97 8.95
CA THR A 98 -5.03 22.24 9.59
C THR A 98 -5.31 23.34 8.58
N LEU A 99 -5.28 23.00 7.28
CA LEU A 99 -5.48 23.93 6.18
C LEU A 99 -6.51 23.39 5.19
N LEU A 100 -7.31 24.29 4.61
CA LEU A 100 -8.30 24.02 3.56
C LEU A 100 -8.19 25.09 2.48
N THR A 101 -8.26 24.70 1.21
CA THR A 101 -8.12 25.65 0.10
C THR A 101 -9.27 26.65 -0.04
N SER A 102 -10.50 26.26 0.29
CA SER A 102 -11.68 27.13 0.14
C SER A 102 -12.84 26.69 1.04
N ASP A 103 -13.62 27.65 1.52
CA ASP A 103 -14.86 27.52 2.30
C ASP A 103 -16.14 27.42 1.45
N VAL A 104 -15.98 27.19 0.14
CA VAL A 104 -17.09 27.17 -0.83
C VAL A 104 -18.12 26.08 -0.52
N ASP A 105 -17.68 24.95 0.04
CA ASP A 105 -18.54 23.81 0.37
C ASP A 105 -19.10 23.95 1.78
N GLU A 106 -20.42 23.97 1.91
CA GLU A 106 -21.09 24.21 3.19
C GLU A 106 -20.77 23.14 4.23
N ARG A 107 -20.47 21.91 3.78
CA ARG A 107 -20.10 20.78 4.65
C ARG A 107 -18.77 21.00 5.36
N ASP A 108 -17.88 21.80 4.78
CA ASP A 108 -16.56 22.08 5.35
C ASP A 108 -16.58 23.26 6.33
N ARG A 109 -17.61 24.11 6.27
CA ARG A 109 -17.66 25.38 7.04
C ARG A 109 -17.69 25.17 8.55
N ALA A 110 -18.25 24.05 9.02
CA ALA A 110 -18.33 23.72 10.43
C ALA A 110 -16.94 23.56 11.10
N PHE A 111 -15.90 23.28 10.31
CA PHE A 111 -14.55 23.02 10.82
C PHE A 111 -13.61 24.22 10.70
N LEU A 112 -14.07 25.33 10.10
CA LEU A 112 -13.25 26.53 9.90
C LEU A 112 -13.06 27.30 11.20
N THR A 113 -11.84 27.81 11.41
CA THR A 113 -11.56 28.71 12.55
C THR A 113 -11.91 30.18 12.25
N GLY A 114 -12.13 30.51 10.97
CA GLY A 114 -12.32 31.88 10.48
C GLY A 114 -11.02 32.59 10.10
N GLU A 115 -9.85 31.99 10.34
CA GLU A 115 -8.55 32.55 9.97
C GLU A 115 -8.07 32.09 8.59
N ARG A 116 -7.17 32.89 8.00
CA ARG A 116 -6.48 32.57 6.76
C ARG A 116 -4.97 32.70 6.86
N THR A 117 -4.25 31.95 6.03
CA THR A 117 -2.79 32.04 5.88
C THR A 117 -2.40 33.09 4.82
N PRO A 118 -1.12 33.50 4.75
CA PRO A 118 -0.62 34.40 3.69
C PRO A 118 -0.80 33.87 2.26
N GLU A 119 -0.75 32.54 2.07
CA GLU A 119 -1.03 31.87 0.80
C GLU A 119 -2.52 31.90 0.43
N GLY A 120 -3.38 32.25 1.39
CA GLY A 120 -4.82 32.36 1.22
C GLY A 120 -5.61 31.13 1.66
N PHE A 121 -4.97 30.11 2.23
CA PHE A 121 -5.67 28.94 2.76
C PHE A 121 -6.46 29.28 4.03
N PHE A 122 -7.59 28.62 4.22
CA PHE A 122 -8.38 28.69 5.44
C PHE A 122 -7.79 27.75 6.49
N ARG A 123 -7.83 28.16 7.76
CA ARG A 123 -7.50 27.28 8.88
C ARG A 123 -8.71 26.44 9.29
N ILE A 124 -8.45 25.18 9.61
CA ILE A 124 -9.44 24.25 10.14
C ILE A 124 -8.96 23.63 11.45
N GLU A 125 -9.91 23.27 12.31
CA GLU A 125 -9.63 22.51 13.53
C GLU A 125 -9.37 21.03 13.20
N PRO A 126 -8.26 20.43 13.68
CA PRO A 126 -8.02 19.00 13.55
C PRO A 126 -8.93 18.21 14.50
N GLY A 127 -9.17 16.94 14.21
CA GLY A 127 -9.97 16.04 15.03
C GLY A 127 -10.82 15.08 14.21
N ILE A 128 -11.48 14.13 14.88
CA ILE A 128 -12.17 13.00 14.23
C ILE A 128 -13.48 13.39 13.53
N GLU A 129 -14.10 14.51 13.92
CA GLU A 129 -15.38 14.95 13.37
C GLU A 129 -15.31 15.26 11.86
N ALA A 130 -14.24 15.93 11.41
CA ALA A 130 -14.05 16.26 10.00
C ALA A 130 -13.82 15.02 9.11
N PRO A 131 -12.95 14.06 9.47
CA PRO A 131 -12.85 12.77 8.80
C PRO A 131 -14.18 12.02 8.70
N ILE A 132 -14.96 11.94 9.77
CA ILE A 132 -16.26 11.26 9.76
C ILE A 132 -17.19 11.94 8.75
N ALA A 133 -17.37 13.26 8.84
CA ALA A 133 -18.26 14.00 7.94
C ALA A 133 -17.86 13.84 6.46
N ARG A 134 -16.55 13.88 6.18
CA ARG A 134 -15.98 13.67 4.84
C ARG A 134 -16.18 12.25 4.35
N ALA A 135 -15.87 11.25 5.16
CA ALA A 135 -16.06 9.84 4.84
C ALA A 135 -17.53 9.52 4.50
N LEU A 136 -18.48 10.06 5.26
CA LEU A 136 -19.92 9.93 4.98
C LEU A 136 -20.32 10.57 3.64
N ALA A 137 -19.70 11.69 3.28
CA ALA A 137 -19.92 12.33 1.97
C ALA A 137 -19.28 11.55 0.81
N TYR A 138 -18.17 10.85 1.05
CA TYR A 138 -17.44 10.07 0.04
C TYR A 138 -18.02 8.66 -0.14
N ALA A 139 -18.72 8.13 0.86
CA ALA A 139 -19.26 6.77 0.88
C ALA A 139 -20.07 6.38 -0.38
N PRO A 140 -20.91 7.22 -0.99
CA PRO A 140 -21.62 6.85 -2.22
C PRO A 140 -20.74 6.69 -3.45
N TYR A 141 -19.51 7.22 -3.42
CA TYR A 141 -18.61 7.34 -4.57
C TYR A 141 -17.39 6.42 -4.49
N ALA A 142 -17.23 5.67 -3.39
CA ALA A 142 -16.09 4.78 -3.17
C ALA A 142 -16.53 3.44 -2.58
N ASP A 143 -15.79 2.40 -2.93
CA ASP A 143 -16.02 1.04 -2.44
C ASP A 143 -15.51 0.90 -1.00
N VAL A 144 -14.37 1.53 -0.71
CA VAL A 144 -13.67 1.48 0.58
C VAL A 144 -13.37 2.89 1.07
N LEU A 145 -13.49 3.12 2.38
CA LEU A 145 -13.13 4.39 3.03
C LEU A 145 -11.89 4.21 3.90
N TRP A 146 -11.02 5.22 3.91
CA TRP A 146 -9.81 5.24 4.72
C TRP A 146 -9.66 6.61 5.39
N CYS A 147 -9.53 6.63 6.71
CA CYS A 147 -9.06 7.81 7.45
C CYS A 147 -7.59 7.61 7.81
N GLU A 148 -6.72 8.54 7.41
CA GLU A 148 -5.35 8.53 7.92
C GLU A 148 -5.32 9.02 9.37
N THR A 149 -4.60 8.30 10.24
CA THR A 149 -4.53 8.58 11.68
C THR A 149 -3.15 9.08 12.12
N SER A 150 -3.08 9.69 13.31
CA SER A 150 -1.82 10.19 13.88
C SER A 150 -1.14 9.19 14.81
N THR A 151 -1.89 8.22 15.33
CA THR A 151 -1.43 7.16 16.23
C THR A 151 -2.15 5.85 15.92
N PRO A 152 -1.58 4.68 16.28
CA PRO A 152 -2.27 3.41 16.16
C PRO A 152 -3.25 3.25 17.33
N ASP A 153 -4.45 3.83 17.18
CA ASP A 153 -5.46 3.93 18.25
C ASP A 153 -6.75 3.20 17.83
N LEU A 154 -7.10 2.14 18.58
CA LEU A 154 -8.29 1.32 18.30
C LEU A 154 -9.60 2.02 18.69
N ASP A 155 -9.58 2.92 19.67
CA ASP A 155 -10.78 3.67 20.07
C ASP A 155 -11.14 4.72 19.01
N GLU A 156 -10.13 5.40 18.45
CA GLU A 156 -10.33 6.31 17.32
C GLU A 156 -10.82 5.56 16.07
N ALA A 157 -10.26 4.37 15.80
CA ALA A 157 -10.70 3.51 14.70
C ALA A 157 -12.15 3.04 14.89
N ALA A 158 -12.51 2.63 16.11
CA ALA A 158 -13.88 2.22 16.45
C ALA A 158 -14.87 3.37 16.25
N ALA A 159 -14.55 4.58 16.76
CA ALA A 159 -15.42 5.75 16.62
C ALA A 159 -15.67 6.11 15.14
N PHE A 160 -14.64 6.06 14.29
CA PHE A 160 -14.79 6.27 12.85
C PHE A 160 -15.67 5.19 12.21
N ALA A 161 -15.41 3.92 12.50
CA ALA A 161 -16.13 2.80 11.92
C ALA A 161 -17.61 2.81 12.31
N GLU A 162 -17.93 3.01 13.59
CA GLU A 162 -19.29 3.10 14.10
C GLU A 162 -20.08 4.23 13.44
N ALA A 163 -19.48 5.41 13.31
CA ALA A 163 -20.14 6.55 12.68
C ALA A 163 -20.42 6.30 11.18
N VAL A 164 -19.46 5.70 10.46
CA VAL A 164 -19.65 5.34 9.05
C VAL A 164 -20.75 4.27 8.91
N HIS A 165 -20.71 3.22 9.72
CA HIS A 165 -21.66 2.10 9.62
C HIS A 165 -23.06 2.45 10.11
N ALA A 166 -23.21 3.46 10.96
CA ALA A 166 -24.52 3.98 11.34
C ALA A 166 -25.32 4.52 10.14
N GLN A 167 -24.63 5.11 9.15
CA GLN A 167 -25.27 5.62 7.93
C GLN A 167 -25.11 4.67 6.72
N TYR A 168 -23.99 3.96 6.63
CA TYR A 168 -23.68 3.01 5.56
C TYR A 168 -23.30 1.64 6.15
N PRO A 169 -24.28 0.86 6.65
CA PRO A 169 -24.01 -0.45 7.23
C PRO A 169 -23.21 -1.35 6.27
N GLY A 170 -22.11 -1.92 6.77
CA GLY A 170 -21.25 -2.83 6.00
C GLY A 170 -20.32 -2.14 4.98
N LYS A 171 -20.23 -0.80 4.96
CA LYS A 171 -19.24 -0.08 4.14
C LYS A 171 -17.82 -0.57 4.50
N LEU A 172 -17.06 -1.00 3.50
CA LEU A 172 -15.71 -1.50 3.72
C LEU A 172 -14.78 -0.37 4.14
N LEU A 173 -13.90 -0.65 5.10
CA LEU A 173 -12.90 0.30 5.57
C LEU A 173 -11.49 -0.22 5.27
N ALA A 174 -10.54 0.71 5.17
CA ALA A 174 -9.11 0.41 5.07
C ALA A 174 -8.31 1.12 6.17
N TYR A 175 -7.24 0.46 6.64
CA TYR A 175 -6.40 0.96 7.72
C TYR A 175 -4.92 0.86 7.35
N ASN A 176 -4.20 1.97 7.50
CA ASN A 176 -2.75 2.03 7.35
C ASN A 176 -2.08 1.69 8.68
N CYS A 177 -1.50 0.50 8.78
CA CYS A 177 -0.62 0.08 9.88
C CYS A 177 0.76 0.74 9.67
N SER A 178 0.80 2.07 9.82
CA SER A 178 1.91 2.91 9.36
C SER A 178 3.22 2.65 10.13
N PRO A 179 4.35 2.49 9.42
CA PRO A 179 5.68 2.53 10.03
C PRO A 179 6.09 3.91 10.56
N SER A 180 5.32 4.97 10.23
CA SER A 180 5.54 6.30 10.83
C SER A 180 5.09 6.34 12.30
N PHE A 181 4.35 5.34 12.77
CA PHE A 181 4.08 5.15 14.18
C PHE A 181 5.27 4.51 14.89
N ASN A 182 5.60 5.02 16.08
CA ASN A 182 6.45 4.27 17.02
C ASN A 182 5.57 3.28 17.80
N TRP A 183 5.32 2.10 17.24
CA TRP A 183 4.38 1.10 17.78
C TRP A 183 4.56 0.80 19.27
N LYS A 184 5.77 0.44 19.70
CA LYS A 184 6.10 0.12 21.10
C LYS A 184 6.04 1.31 22.06
N LYS A 185 6.06 2.55 21.54
CA LYS A 185 5.84 3.76 22.35
C LYS A 185 4.36 3.94 22.68
N HIS A 186 3.47 3.52 21.79
CA HIS A 186 2.04 3.74 21.91
C HIS A 186 1.30 2.52 22.48
N LEU A 187 1.74 1.31 22.15
CA LEU A 187 1.02 0.08 22.43
C LEU A 187 1.90 -0.96 23.12
N ASP A 188 1.28 -1.80 23.95
CA ASP A 188 1.89 -3.00 24.50
C ASP A 188 1.86 -4.18 23.50
N ASP A 189 2.62 -5.23 23.80
CA ASP A 189 2.77 -6.39 22.91
C ASP A 189 1.48 -7.17 22.68
N LYS A 190 0.59 -7.19 23.67
CA LYS A 190 -0.69 -7.89 23.57
C LYS A 190 -1.60 -7.17 22.58
N THR A 191 -1.66 -5.85 22.68
CA THR A 191 -2.45 -4.99 21.80
C THR A 191 -1.87 -5.02 20.39
N ILE A 192 -0.54 -4.93 20.22
CA ILE A 192 0.11 -5.06 18.90
C ILE A 192 -0.26 -6.40 18.23
N ALA A 193 -0.22 -7.50 18.98
CA ALA A 193 -0.50 -8.83 18.44
C ALA A 193 -1.97 -9.02 18.00
N SER A 194 -2.91 -8.27 18.58
CA SER A 194 -4.35 -8.36 18.28
C SER A 194 -4.87 -7.22 17.39
N PHE A 195 -4.07 -6.16 17.19
CA PHE A 195 -4.45 -4.91 16.53
C PHE A 195 -5.18 -5.11 15.20
N GLN A 196 -4.63 -5.91 14.30
CA GLN A 196 -5.24 -6.14 12.98
C GLN A 196 -6.54 -6.94 13.05
N GLN A 197 -6.67 -7.87 14.01
CA GLN A 197 -7.89 -8.64 14.19
C GLN A 197 -9.00 -7.76 14.75
N GLU A 198 -8.70 -6.91 15.72
CA GLU A 198 -9.67 -5.96 16.28
C GLU A 198 -10.16 -4.96 15.22
N LEU A 199 -9.25 -4.42 14.41
CA LEU A 199 -9.62 -3.61 13.24
C LEU A 199 -10.52 -4.38 12.26
N ALA A 200 -10.22 -5.66 11.99
CA ALA A 200 -11.05 -6.46 11.10
C ALA A 200 -12.47 -6.63 11.66
N ASP A 201 -12.62 -6.81 12.98
CA ASP A 201 -13.92 -6.94 13.63
C ASP A 201 -14.75 -5.65 13.53
N MET A 202 -14.09 -4.48 13.45
CA MET A 202 -14.70 -3.17 13.19
C MET A 202 -15.03 -2.91 11.70
N GLY A 203 -14.65 -3.81 10.78
CA GLY A 203 -14.92 -3.67 9.35
C GLY A 203 -13.78 -3.11 8.49
N TYR A 204 -12.57 -2.96 9.06
CA TYR A 204 -11.36 -2.68 8.28
C TYR A 204 -10.89 -3.95 7.55
N ARG A 205 -11.38 -4.12 6.31
CA ARG A 205 -11.15 -5.32 5.49
C ARG A 205 -9.90 -5.24 4.62
N PHE A 206 -9.33 -4.07 4.44
CA PHE A 206 -8.03 -3.89 3.79
C PHE A 206 -7.06 -3.22 4.76
N GLN A 207 -6.01 -3.93 5.16
CA GLN A 207 -5.02 -3.45 6.12
C GLN A 207 -3.63 -3.63 5.53
N PHE A 208 -2.79 -2.61 5.65
CA PHE A 208 -1.52 -2.57 4.93
C PHE A 208 -0.46 -1.81 5.71
N VAL A 209 0.81 -2.17 5.50
CA VAL A 209 1.98 -1.50 6.04
C VAL A 209 2.68 -0.78 4.90
N THR A 210 2.42 0.53 4.77
CA THR A 210 2.87 1.37 3.64
C THR A 210 4.36 1.26 3.32
N LEU A 211 5.23 1.36 4.34
CA LEU A 211 6.68 1.45 4.14
C LEU A 211 7.43 0.15 4.49
N ALA A 212 6.74 -1.00 4.51
CA ALA A 212 7.36 -2.29 4.86
C ALA A 212 8.58 -2.60 3.99
N GLY A 213 8.45 -2.43 2.66
CA GLY A 213 9.55 -2.68 1.72
C GLY A 213 10.74 -1.75 1.94
N PHE A 214 10.49 -0.45 2.17
CA PHE A 214 11.55 0.53 2.45
C PHE A 214 12.36 0.14 3.69
N HIS A 215 11.68 -0.14 4.80
CA HIS A 215 12.37 -0.52 6.05
C HIS A 215 13.12 -1.84 5.91
N ALA A 216 12.52 -2.85 5.28
CA ALA A 216 13.15 -4.16 5.10
C ALA A 216 14.42 -4.07 4.23
N VAL A 217 14.35 -3.39 3.08
CA VAL A 217 15.49 -3.23 2.16
C VAL A 217 16.61 -2.42 2.81
N CYS A 218 16.30 -1.26 3.41
CA CYS A 218 17.31 -0.41 4.01
C CYS A 218 17.99 -1.08 5.21
N SER A 219 17.23 -1.73 6.09
CA SER A 219 17.79 -2.39 7.28
C SER A 219 18.66 -3.59 6.91
N SER A 220 18.15 -4.48 6.06
CA SER A 220 18.90 -5.69 5.65
C SER A 220 20.21 -5.35 4.96
N MET A 221 20.20 -4.38 4.05
CA MET A 221 21.41 -3.93 3.36
C MET A 221 22.38 -3.22 4.29
N PHE A 222 21.89 -2.41 5.24
CA PHE A 222 22.75 -1.75 6.22
C PHE A 222 23.48 -2.77 7.11
N ASP A 223 22.76 -3.77 7.63
CA ASP A 223 23.35 -4.82 8.46
C ASP A 223 24.35 -5.67 7.68
N LEU A 224 24.03 -6.04 6.43
CA LEU A 224 24.96 -6.77 5.57
C LEU A 224 26.21 -5.94 5.26
N ALA A 225 26.06 -4.67 4.87
CA ALA A 225 27.19 -3.81 4.51
C ALA A 225 28.12 -3.56 5.71
N ARG A 226 27.55 -3.31 6.90
CA ARG A 226 28.31 -3.16 8.14
C ARG A 226 29.07 -4.45 8.48
N GLY A 227 28.36 -5.59 8.49
CA GLY A 227 28.99 -6.88 8.78
C GLY A 227 30.08 -7.24 7.77
N TYR A 228 29.86 -6.93 6.49
CA TYR A 228 30.84 -7.19 5.44
C TYR A 228 32.07 -6.30 5.56
N ALA A 229 31.92 -5.04 6.00
CA ALA A 229 33.06 -4.16 6.28
C ALA A 229 33.95 -4.69 7.42
N ASP A 230 33.34 -5.33 8.43
CA ASP A 230 34.06 -5.82 9.61
C ASP A 230 34.61 -7.24 9.43
N GLU A 231 33.87 -8.12 8.75
CA GLU A 231 34.10 -9.57 8.75
C GLU A 231 34.22 -10.19 7.34
N GLY A 232 34.04 -9.39 6.29
CA GLY A 232 34.08 -9.85 4.89
C GLY A 232 33.06 -10.96 4.61
N MET A 233 33.51 -12.02 3.94
CA MET A 233 32.65 -13.12 3.49
C MET A 233 31.87 -13.80 4.61
N SER A 234 32.34 -13.78 5.85
CA SER A 234 31.61 -14.37 6.99
C SER A 234 30.22 -13.74 7.16
N ALA A 235 30.08 -12.44 6.90
CA ALA A 235 28.79 -11.75 6.97
C ALA A 235 27.85 -12.19 5.84
N TYR A 236 28.39 -12.37 4.62
CA TYR A 236 27.61 -12.83 3.48
C TYR A 236 27.18 -14.29 3.63
N VAL A 237 28.07 -15.17 4.11
CA VAL A 237 27.75 -16.59 4.37
C VAL A 237 26.63 -16.72 5.41
N ARG A 238 26.58 -15.85 6.43
CA ARG A 238 25.44 -15.85 7.37
C ARG A 238 24.11 -15.58 6.69
N LEU A 239 24.06 -14.66 5.72
CA LEU A 239 22.85 -14.41 4.93
C LEU A 239 22.48 -15.64 4.10
N GLN A 240 23.45 -16.24 3.42
CA GLN A 240 23.22 -17.45 2.62
C GLN A 240 22.71 -18.63 3.46
N GLU A 241 23.27 -18.85 4.66
CA GLU A 241 22.80 -19.90 5.57
C GLU A 241 21.37 -19.62 6.08
N GLN A 242 21.01 -18.35 6.28
CA GLN A 242 19.64 -17.96 6.61
C GLN A 242 18.67 -18.25 5.45
N GLU A 243 19.08 -17.99 4.20
CA GLU A 243 18.30 -18.31 3.00
C GLU A 243 18.08 -19.83 2.87
N LEU A 244 19.14 -20.63 3.04
CA LEU A 244 19.06 -22.09 3.03
C LEU A 244 18.14 -22.65 4.12
N ALA A 245 18.23 -22.11 5.34
CA ALA A 245 17.33 -22.50 6.43
C ALA A 245 15.87 -22.15 6.12
N ALA A 246 15.61 -21.02 5.47
CA ALA A 246 14.26 -20.58 5.13
C ALA A 246 13.58 -21.44 4.04
N GLU A 247 14.31 -22.29 3.33
CA GLU A 247 13.74 -23.20 2.32
C GLU A 247 12.69 -24.16 2.93
N GLU A 248 12.85 -24.54 4.20
CA GLU A 248 11.87 -25.40 4.91
C GLU A 248 10.49 -24.72 5.05
N HIS A 249 10.47 -23.38 5.01
CA HIS A 249 9.26 -22.56 5.06
C HIS A 249 8.78 -22.15 3.66
N GLY A 250 9.44 -22.63 2.60
CA GLY A 250 9.05 -22.40 1.21
C GLY A 250 9.75 -21.22 0.53
N TYR A 251 10.82 -20.67 1.09
CA TYR A 251 11.71 -19.73 0.39
C TYR A 251 12.42 -20.44 -0.78
N THR A 252 12.57 -19.76 -1.91
CA THR A 252 13.14 -20.36 -3.14
C THR A 252 14.28 -19.58 -3.78
N ALA A 253 14.47 -18.32 -3.38
CA ALA A 253 15.39 -17.39 -4.04
C ALA A 253 16.89 -17.70 -3.81
N THR A 254 17.24 -18.65 -2.93
CA THR A 254 18.61 -19.19 -2.84
C THR A 254 19.10 -19.68 -4.22
N ARG A 255 18.18 -20.26 -5.01
CA ARG A 255 18.38 -20.68 -6.40
C ARG A 255 17.93 -19.57 -7.35
N HIS A 256 18.71 -18.49 -7.34
CA HIS A 256 18.37 -17.23 -7.99
C HIS A 256 18.30 -17.32 -9.53
N GLN A 257 19.02 -18.24 -10.19
CA GLN A 257 18.95 -18.40 -11.64
C GLN A 257 17.57 -18.94 -12.04
N ARG A 258 17.13 -20.00 -11.35
CA ARG A 258 15.77 -20.53 -11.48
C ARG A 258 14.72 -19.49 -11.13
N GLU A 259 14.89 -18.75 -10.03
CA GLU A 259 13.90 -17.80 -9.51
C GLU A 259 13.56 -16.71 -10.54
N VAL A 260 14.55 -16.21 -11.29
CA VAL A 260 14.35 -15.21 -12.34
C VAL A 260 13.96 -15.79 -13.71
N GLY A 261 13.72 -17.10 -13.78
CA GLY A 261 13.16 -17.75 -14.95
C GLY A 261 14.17 -18.33 -15.95
N ALA A 262 15.42 -18.60 -15.55
CA ALA A 262 16.38 -19.24 -16.47
C ALA A 262 15.83 -20.54 -17.07
N GLY A 263 15.20 -21.40 -16.26
CA GLY A 263 14.58 -22.64 -16.74
C GLY A 263 13.35 -22.44 -17.63
N TYR A 264 12.61 -21.35 -17.42
CA TYR A 264 11.52 -20.96 -18.32
C TYR A 264 12.08 -20.62 -19.71
N PHE A 265 13.15 -19.82 -19.78
CA PHE A 265 13.77 -19.47 -21.05
C PHE A 265 14.50 -20.64 -21.72
N ASP A 266 15.07 -21.57 -20.95
CA ASP A 266 15.58 -22.83 -21.50
C ASP A 266 14.45 -23.63 -22.18
N SER A 267 13.28 -23.76 -21.54
CA SER A 267 12.12 -24.44 -22.12
C SER A 267 11.63 -23.77 -23.41
N VAL A 268 11.64 -22.44 -23.46
CA VAL A 268 11.33 -21.68 -24.68
C VAL A 268 12.33 -21.99 -25.79
N LEU A 269 13.63 -22.02 -25.48
CA LEU A 269 14.68 -22.31 -26.44
C LEU A 269 14.63 -23.76 -26.95
N GLU A 270 14.34 -24.72 -26.07
CA GLU A 270 14.12 -26.11 -26.45
C GLU A 270 12.94 -26.25 -27.40
N ALA A 271 11.82 -25.57 -27.12
CA ALA A 271 10.65 -25.57 -28.00
C ALA A 271 10.97 -25.00 -29.40
N ILE A 272 11.72 -23.89 -29.47
CA ILE A 272 12.14 -23.26 -30.73
C ILE A 272 13.06 -24.19 -31.53
N THR A 273 13.98 -24.88 -30.85
CA THR A 273 15.04 -25.68 -31.49
C THR A 273 14.67 -27.15 -31.69
N GLY A 274 13.45 -27.56 -31.32
CA GLY A 274 13.06 -28.96 -31.33
C GLY A 274 13.94 -29.84 -30.41
N GLY A 275 14.41 -29.28 -29.30
CA GLY A 275 15.26 -29.96 -28.31
C GLY A 275 16.72 -30.13 -28.75
N GLN A 276 17.20 -29.39 -29.75
CA GLN A 276 18.57 -29.52 -30.27
C GLN A 276 19.52 -28.40 -29.82
N SER A 277 19.07 -27.50 -28.94
CA SER A 277 19.91 -26.43 -28.43
C SER A 277 21.09 -26.96 -27.61
N SER A 278 22.30 -26.50 -27.95
CA SER A 278 23.52 -26.76 -27.18
C SER A 278 23.87 -25.63 -26.20
N THR A 279 23.02 -24.62 -26.09
CA THR A 279 23.27 -23.38 -25.32
C THR A 279 22.21 -23.13 -24.25
N LEU A 280 21.70 -24.19 -23.63
CA LEU A 280 20.85 -24.09 -22.45
C LEU A 280 21.65 -23.56 -21.26
N ALA A 281 21.02 -22.77 -20.40
CA ALA A 281 21.69 -22.03 -19.34
C ALA A 281 21.82 -22.81 -18.04
N LEU A 282 20.78 -23.55 -17.62
CA LEU A 282 20.77 -24.22 -16.32
C LEU A 282 21.67 -25.46 -16.28
N LYS A 283 21.68 -26.24 -17.37
CA LYS A 283 22.49 -27.45 -17.46
C LYS A 283 23.99 -27.10 -17.43
N GLY A 284 24.71 -27.63 -16.46
CA GLY A 284 26.12 -27.33 -16.23
C GLY A 284 26.37 -26.02 -15.46
N SER A 285 25.33 -25.39 -14.92
CA SER A 285 25.46 -24.21 -14.07
C SER A 285 26.00 -24.56 -12.68
N THR A 286 26.55 -23.56 -11.98
CA THR A 286 26.94 -23.73 -10.57
C THR A 286 25.73 -23.94 -9.66
N GLU A 287 24.55 -23.44 -10.06
CA GLU A 287 23.30 -23.66 -9.33
C GLU A 287 22.95 -25.16 -9.32
N GLU A 288 22.93 -25.81 -10.50
CA GLU A 288 22.71 -27.27 -10.64
C GLU A 288 23.76 -28.05 -9.83
N ALA A 289 25.03 -27.69 -9.94
CA ALA A 289 26.11 -28.45 -9.33
C ALA A 289 26.23 -28.33 -7.79
N GLN A 290 25.79 -27.22 -7.19
CA GLN A 290 26.06 -26.91 -5.78
C GLN A 290 24.82 -26.79 -4.91
N PHE A 291 23.64 -26.57 -5.50
CA PHE A 291 22.39 -26.31 -4.77
C PHE A 291 21.35 -27.42 -4.95
N GLU A 292 21.57 -28.38 -5.84
CA GLU A 292 20.73 -29.59 -5.87
C GLU A 292 21.07 -30.51 -4.70
N PRO A 293 20.06 -31.06 -4.00
CA PRO A 293 20.30 -32.05 -2.97
C PRO A 293 21.03 -33.24 -3.61
N LYS A 294 22.22 -33.58 -3.11
CA LYS A 294 22.92 -34.79 -3.52
C LYS A 294 21.97 -35.97 -3.32
N ILE A 295 21.58 -36.63 -4.41
CA ILE A 295 20.91 -37.92 -4.34
C ILE A 295 21.91 -38.87 -3.65
N THR A 296 21.74 -39.08 -2.34
CA THR A 296 22.43 -40.15 -1.63
C THR A 296 21.94 -41.46 -2.21
N ALA A 297 22.82 -42.14 -2.95
CA ALA A 297 22.65 -43.53 -3.36
C ALA A 297 22.72 -44.47 -2.15
#